data_AF-A0A5C8J0Y6-F1
#
_entry.id   AF-A0A5C8J0Y6-F1
#
_cell.length_a   1.000
_cell.length_b   1.000
_cell.length_c   1.000
_cell.angle_alpha   90.00
_cell.angle_beta   90.00
_cell.angle_gamma   90.00
#
_symmetry.space_group_name_H-M   'P 1'
#
loop_
_entity.id
_entity.type
_entity.pdbx_description
1 polymer ?
#
loop_
_entity_poly.entity_id
_entity_poly.type
_entity_poly.pdbx_seq_one_letter_code
_entity_poly.pdbx_strand_id
1 'polypeptide(L)'
;MSRINATELTITNDPYISGRIVRSKYDPIFEQIEVGQRIVCPQGTAARLAVQFRKWLASHGYSDVEVKARERCADGQGGVWWLAGEKKAQTRWNTPGNKAPLRKAT
;
A
#
# COMPACT_ATOMS: atom_id res chain seq x y z
N MET A 1 -17.45 30.31 29.39
CA MET A 1 -18.10 29.28 28.54
C MET A 1 -18.72 30.00 27.35
N SER A 2 -18.10 29.95 26.17
CA SER A 2 -18.63 30.61 24.98
C SER A 2 -19.87 29.86 24.50
N ARG A 3 -21.01 30.55 24.41
CA ARG A 3 -22.27 30.00 23.86
C ARG A 3 -22.31 30.33 22.37
N ILE A 4 -22.45 29.31 21.53
CA ILE A 4 -22.62 29.48 20.07
C ILE A 4 -24.07 29.89 19.80
N ASN A 5 -24.29 30.87 18.91
CA ASN A 5 -25.62 31.33 18.54
C ASN A 5 -26.17 30.52 17.36
N ALA A 6 -27.39 29.99 17.49
CA ALA A 6 -28.00 29.12 16.48
C ALA A 6 -28.26 29.82 15.13
N THR A 7 -28.43 31.15 15.12
CA THR A 7 -28.63 31.92 13.88
C THR A 7 -27.37 32.05 13.03
N GLU A 8 -26.20 31.65 13.56
CA GLU A 8 -24.91 31.67 12.86
C GLU A 8 -24.60 30.32 12.18
N LEU A 9 -25.50 29.33 12.27
CA LEU A 9 -25.33 28.00 11.70
C LEU A 9 -26.00 27.88 10.32
N THR A 10 -25.28 27.33 9.35
CA THR A 10 -25.77 27.08 7.98
C THR A 10 -25.59 25.61 7.62
N ILE A 11 -26.60 25.01 6.97
CA ILE A 11 -26.53 23.64 6.43
C ILE A 11 -26.09 23.72 4.97
N THR A 12 -25.05 22.97 4.60
CA THR A 12 -24.57 22.85 3.22
C THR A 12 -24.66 21.39 2.75
N ASN A 13 -24.71 21.20 1.42
CA ASN A 13 -24.80 19.87 0.79
C ASN A 13 -23.43 19.34 0.34
N ASP A 14 -22.34 19.82 0.96
CA ASP A 14 -21.00 19.36 0.61
C ASP A 14 -20.84 17.88 0.97
N PRO A 15 -20.38 17.02 0.04
CA PRO A 15 -20.15 15.62 0.36
C PRO A 15 -19.05 15.51 1.42
N TYR A 16 -19.32 14.78 2.50
CA TYR A 16 -18.32 14.50 3.51
C TYR A 16 -17.25 13.55 2.95
N ILE A 17 -16.08 14.09 2.65
CA ILE A 17 -14.91 13.29 2.25
C ILE A 17 -14.25 12.77 3.53
N SER A 18 -14.65 11.57 3.96
CA SER A 18 -13.96 10.88 5.05
C SER A 18 -12.60 10.38 4.55
N GLY A 19 -11.53 10.82 5.21
CA GLY A 19 -10.19 10.33 4.93
C GLY A 19 -9.19 11.47 4.75
N ARG A 20 -8.08 11.41 5.49
CA ARG A 20 -6.91 12.23 5.15
C ARG A 20 -6.39 11.72 3.82
N ILE A 21 -6.39 12.56 2.79
CA ILE A 21 -5.59 12.30 1.60
C ILE A 21 -4.13 12.44 2.04
N VAL A 22 -3.53 11.32 2.47
CA VAL A 22 -2.11 11.29 2.83
C VAL A 22 -1.33 11.29 1.52
N ARG A 23 -1.06 12.49 0.99
CA ARG A 23 -0.17 12.61 -0.15
C ARG A 23 1.26 12.28 0.27
N SER A 24 1.85 11.29 -0.40
CA SER A 24 3.26 10.97 -0.25
C SER A 24 4.08 11.89 -1.15
N LYS A 25 5.29 12.25 -0.72
CA LYS A 25 6.25 12.97 -1.59
C LYS A 25 6.64 12.18 -2.84
N TYR A 26 6.34 10.87 -2.87
CA TYR A 26 6.60 10.00 -4.01
C TYR A 26 5.40 9.88 -4.96
N ASP A 27 4.23 10.44 -4.64
CA ASP A 27 3.04 10.35 -5.50
C ASP A 27 3.33 10.77 -6.95
N PRO A 28 4.03 11.91 -7.22
CA PRO A 28 4.26 12.34 -8.60
C PRO A 28 5.04 11.33 -9.45
N ILE A 29 5.96 10.56 -8.85
CA ILE A 29 6.75 9.56 -9.58
C ILE A 29 6.02 8.22 -9.66
N PHE A 30 5.22 7.88 -8.64
CA PHE A 30 4.42 6.66 -8.63
C PHE A 30 3.24 6.70 -9.60
N GLU A 31 2.66 7.88 -9.84
CA GLU A 31 1.61 8.07 -10.84
C GLU A 31 2.11 7.95 -12.29
N GLN A 32 3.40 8.22 -12.53
CA GLN A 32 4.01 8.19 -13.87
C GLN A 32 4.52 6.81 -14.28
N ILE A 33 4.78 5.92 -13.33
CA ILE A 33 5.40 4.62 -13.63
C ILE A 33 4.37 3.59 -14.08
N GLU A 34 4.70 2.87 -15.15
CA GLU A 34 3.90 1.76 -15.67
C GLU A 34 4.48 0.39 -15.26
N VAL A 35 3.67 -0.65 -15.44
CA VAL A 35 4.12 -2.03 -15.28
C VAL A 35 5.26 -2.35 -16.26
N GLY A 36 6.30 -3.01 -15.75
CA GLY A 36 7.52 -3.33 -16.48
C GLY A 36 8.61 -2.26 -16.37
N GLN A 37 8.29 -1.06 -15.90
CA GLN A 37 9.25 0.04 -15.80
C GLN A 37 10.03 0.03 -14.48
N ARG A 38 11.08 0.85 -14.47
CA ARG A 38 12.03 1.02 -13.36
C ARG A 38 11.97 2.44 -12.82
N ILE A 39 11.75 2.58 -11.52
CA ILE A 39 12.09 3.79 -10.77
C ILE A 39 13.57 3.74 -10.46
N VAL A 40 14.33 4.69 -10.99
CA VAL A 40 15.76 4.86 -10.68
C VAL A 40 15.89 5.62 -9.36
N CYS A 41 16.77 5.16 -8.47
CA CYS A 41 16.98 5.81 -7.19
C CYS A 41 18.44 5.70 -6.71
N PRO A 42 18.89 6.58 -5.79
CA PRO A 42 20.22 6.46 -5.21
C PRO A 42 20.45 5.11 -4.53
N GLN A 43 21.71 4.65 -4.53
CA GLN A 43 22.09 3.43 -3.82
C GLN A 43 21.75 3.54 -2.31
N GLY A 44 21.25 2.45 -1.73
CA GLY A 44 20.83 2.37 -0.33
C GLY A 44 19.40 2.83 -0.08
N THR A 45 18.65 3.21 -1.13
CA THR A 45 17.26 3.68 -1.00
C THR A 45 16.23 2.76 -1.63
N ALA A 46 16.64 1.77 -2.43
CA ALA A 46 15.73 0.98 -3.24
C ALA A 46 14.75 0.16 -2.40
N ALA A 47 15.22 -0.48 -1.32
CA ALA A 47 14.39 -1.26 -0.42
C ALA A 47 13.30 -0.40 0.26
N ARG A 48 13.69 0.79 0.76
CA ARG A 48 12.74 1.71 1.42
C ARG A 48 11.72 2.25 0.43
N LEU A 49 12.16 2.58 -0.78
CA LEU A 49 11.29 3.06 -1.85
C LEU A 49 10.28 1.98 -2.27
N ALA A 50 10.74 0.73 -2.42
CA ALA A 50 9.86 -0.40 -2.76
C ALA A 50 8.76 -0.65 -1.72
N VAL A 51 9.06 -0.49 -0.42
CA VAL A 51 8.05 -0.58 0.65
C VAL A 51 6.98 0.51 0.49
N GLN A 52 7.39 1.75 0.24
CA GLN A 52 6.46 2.85 0.04
C GLN A 52 5.63 2.67 -1.22
N PHE A 53 6.25 2.19 -2.30
CA PHE A 53 5.58 1.96 -3.57
C PHE A 53 4.52 0.85 -3.47
N ARG A 54 4.82 -0.26 -2.76
CA ARG A 54 3.81 -1.30 -2.48
C ARG A 54 2.60 -0.77 -1.71
N LYS A 55 2.85 0.08 -0.70
CA LYS A 55 1.76 0.69 0.09
C LYS A 55 0.90 1.62 -0.77
N TRP A 56 1.55 2.41 -1.61
CA TRP A 56 0.88 3.30 -2.55
C TRP A 56 0.02 2.51 -3.55
N LEU A 57 0.56 1.43 -4.14
CA LEU A 57 -0.21 0.56 -5.04
C LEU A 57 -1.43 -0.04 -4.34
N ALA A 58 -1.27 -0.53 -3.11
CA ALA A 58 -2.38 -1.06 -2.33
C ALA A 58 -3.45 0.00 -2.01
N SER A 59 -3.06 1.24 -1.70
CA SER A 59 -4.02 2.32 -1.44
C SER A 59 -4.77 2.80 -2.68
N HIS A 60 -4.20 2.57 -3.87
CA HIS A 60 -4.82 2.90 -5.16
C HIS A 60 -5.62 1.73 -5.76
N GLY A 61 -5.86 0.67 -4.99
CA GLY A 61 -6.73 -0.45 -5.39
C GLY A 61 -6.04 -1.53 -6.22
N TYR A 62 -4.73 -1.46 -6.41
CA TYR A 62 -3.99 -2.52 -7.08
C TYR A 62 -3.85 -3.73 -6.14
N SER A 63 -4.43 -4.85 -6.55
CA SER A 63 -4.23 -6.17 -5.95
C SER A 63 -3.33 -6.99 -6.87
N ASP A 64 -2.48 -7.87 -6.32
CA ASP A 64 -1.51 -8.68 -7.06
C ASP A 64 -0.35 -7.92 -7.72
N VAL A 65 0.26 -6.99 -6.99
CA VAL A 65 1.46 -6.26 -7.44
C VAL A 65 2.75 -6.97 -7.05
N GLU A 66 3.62 -7.25 -8.03
CA GLU A 66 4.99 -7.67 -7.76
C GLU A 66 5.91 -6.45 -7.85
N VAL A 67 6.56 -6.10 -6.75
CA VAL A 67 7.56 -5.01 -6.73
C VAL A 67 8.91 -5.58 -6.37
N LYS A 68 9.89 -5.47 -7.27
CA LYS A 68 11.28 -5.87 -7.02
C LYS A 68 12.15 -4.65 -6.78
N ALA A 69 13.13 -4.79 -5.90
CA ALA A 69 14.12 -3.76 -5.59
C ALA A 69 15.53 -4.32 -5.77
N ARG A 70 16.45 -3.49 -6.27
CA ARG A 70 17.88 -3.83 -6.37
C ARG A 70 18.68 -2.60 -5.99
N GLU A 71 19.61 -2.75 -5.05
CA GLU A 71 20.42 -1.64 -4.55
C GLU A 71 21.58 -1.26 -5.47
N ARG A 72 22.09 -2.22 -6.26
CA ARG A 72 23.23 -2.01 -7.15
C ARG A 72 22.94 -2.56 -8.54
N CYS A 73 22.73 -1.65 -9.47
CA CYS A 73 22.58 -1.91 -10.90
C CYS A 73 23.87 -1.58 -11.67
N ALA A 74 23.90 -1.90 -12.96
CA ALA A 74 25.08 -1.70 -13.81
C ALA A 74 25.48 -0.21 -13.96
N ASP A 75 24.52 0.69 -13.82
CA ASP A 75 24.69 2.15 -13.84
C ASP A 75 25.11 2.72 -12.47
N GLY A 76 25.41 1.88 -11.48
CA GLY A 76 25.77 2.30 -10.13
C GLY A 76 24.60 2.79 -9.28
N GLN A 77 23.37 2.74 -9.80
CA GLN A 77 22.18 3.20 -9.08
C GLN A 77 21.35 2.03 -8.53
N GLY A 78 20.44 2.37 -7.62
CA GLY A 78 19.34 1.50 -7.23
C GLY A 78 18.22 1.50 -8.26
N GLY A 79 17.33 0.53 -8.13
CA GLY A 79 16.14 0.41 -8.96
C GLY A 79 14.98 -0.24 -8.21
N VAL A 80 13.78 0.23 -8.49
CA VAL A 80 12.52 -0.43 -8.09
C VAL A 80 11.71 -0.70 -9.34
N TRP A 81 11.27 -1.93 -9.54
CA TRP A 81 10.46 -2.33 -10.70
C TRP A 81 9.06 -2.69 -10.27
N TRP A 82 8.07 -2.21 -11.02
CA TRP A 82 6.73 -2.77 -10.98
C TRP A 82 6.65 -3.91 -11.98
N LEU A 83 6.49 -5.14 -11.51
CA LEU A 83 6.30 -6.31 -12.36
C LEU A 83 4.82 -6.69 -12.33
N ALA A 84 4.29 -7.13 -13.47
CA ALA A 84 2.96 -7.72 -13.54
C ALA A 84 2.99 -8.94 -12.60
N GLY A 85 2.17 -8.94 -11.55
CA GLY A 85 2.03 -10.14 -10.73
C GLY A 85 1.37 -11.22 -11.58
N GLU A 86 2.00 -12.39 -11.67
CA GLU A 86 1.24 -13.59 -12.00
C GLU A 86 0.10 -13.69 -10.96
N LYS A 87 -1.14 -13.98 -11.40
CA LYS A 87 -2.26 -14.30 -10.51
C LYS A 87 -1.85 -15.44 -9.57
N LYS A 88 -1.27 -15.13 -8.42
CA LYS A 88 -1.09 -16.12 -7.36
C LYS A 88 -2.40 -16.14 -6.61
N ALA A 89 -3.20 -17.16 -6.93
CA ALA A 89 -4.44 -17.47 -6.23
C ALA A 89 -4.24 -17.25 -4.72
N GLN A 90 -5.03 -16.35 -4.14
CA GLN A 90 -4.99 -16.05 -2.72
C GLN A 90 -5.05 -17.36 -1.95
N THR A 91 -3.91 -17.80 -1.40
CA THR A 91 -3.93 -18.83 -0.37
C THR A 91 -4.41 -18.13 0.87
N ARG A 92 -5.73 -18.16 1.10
CA ARG A 92 -6.30 -17.83 2.40
C ARG A 92 -5.58 -18.68 3.44
N TRP A 93 -4.85 -18.03 4.35
CA TRP A 93 -4.37 -18.69 5.57
C TRP A 93 -5.59 -18.99 6.43
N ASN A 94 -6.22 -20.15 6.21
CA ASN A 94 -7.06 -20.76 7.24
C ASN A 94 -6.11 -21.28 8.31
N THR A 95 -5.97 -20.57 9.42
CA THR A 95 -5.34 -21.09 10.64
C THR A 95 -6.27 -22.16 11.23
N PRO A 96 -5.91 -23.47 11.25
CA PRO A 96 -6.64 -24.45 12.02
C PRO A 96 -5.94 -24.58 13.37
N GLY A 97 -6.24 -23.66 14.29
CA GLY A 97 -6.05 -23.91 15.73
C GLY A 97 -7.41 -24.34 16.29
N ASN A 98 -7.59 -25.40 17.06
CA ASN A 98 -6.68 -26.29 17.74
C ASN A 98 -7.46 -27.57 18.07
N LYS A 99 -6.75 -28.69 18.18
CA LYS A 99 -7.27 -30.05 18.30
C LYS A 99 -8.07 -30.26 19.60
N ALA A 100 -9.26 -30.84 19.49
CA ALA A 100 -9.92 -31.51 20.62
C ALA A 100 -9.13 -32.79 20.98
N PRO A 101 -8.74 -33.04 22.24
CA PRO A 101 -8.27 -34.36 22.61
C PRO A 101 -9.47 -35.30 22.82
N LEU A 102 -9.63 -36.26 21.91
CA LEU A 102 -10.32 -37.51 22.22
C LEU A 102 -9.60 -38.16 23.40
N ARG A 103 -10.23 -38.20 24.57
CA ARG A 103 -9.87 -39.20 25.59
C ARG A 103 -10.79 -40.40 25.39
N LYS A 104 -10.16 -41.52 25.05
CA LYS A 104 -10.79 -42.83 24.92
C LYS A 104 -11.24 -43.32 26.29
N ALA A 105 -12.35 -44.04 26.29
CA ALA A 105 -12.88 -44.81 27.39
C ALA A 105 -11.87 -45.82 27.94
N THR A 106 -11.94 -46.04 29.25
CA THR A 106 -11.64 -47.32 29.90
C THR A 106 -12.74 -47.52 30.93
#